data_AF-A0A662ESP0-F1
#
_entry.id   AF-A0A662ESP0-F1
#
_cell.length_a   1.000
_cell.length_b   1.000
_cell.length_c   1.000
_cell.angle_alpha   90.00
_cell.angle_beta   90.00
_cell.angle_gamma   90.00
#
_symmetry.space_group_name_H-M   'P 1'
#
loop_
_entity.id
_entity.type
_entity.pdbx_description
1 polymer ?
#
loop_
_entity_poly.entity_id
_entity_poly.type
_entity_poly.pdbx_seq_one_letter_code
_entity_poly.pdbx_strand_id
1 'polypeptide(L)'
;MSSWLRSTDTRTVTHLPLGRADYASVYLLQRQLHDLRVAGKIRDTVITVEHDPVFTIGRSGSAANILVPPEILEKEGITVYEIERGGDITYHGP
;
A
#
# COMPACT_ATOMS: atom_id res chain seq x y z
N MET A 1 -14.52 -36.10 -8.83
CA MET A 1 -15.50 -34.99 -8.80
C MET A 1 -14.90 -33.80 -8.07
N SER A 2 -14.26 -32.88 -8.79
CA SER A 2 -14.35 -31.42 -8.62
C SER A 2 -13.43 -30.82 -9.69
N SER A 3 -14.06 -30.37 -10.77
CA SER A 3 -13.39 -29.76 -11.90
C SER A 3 -13.01 -28.33 -11.51
N TRP A 4 -11.72 -28.08 -11.28
CA TRP A 4 -11.14 -26.73 -11.19
C TRP A 4 -11.05 -26.13 -12.59
N LEU A 5 -12.19 -25.87 -13.23
CA LEU A 5 -12.23 -25.02 -14.42
C LEU A 5 -11.85 -23.61 -13.97
N ARG A 6 -10.59 -23.24 -14.20
CA ARG A 6 -10.17 -21.84 -14.15
C ARG A 6 -11.00 -21.11 -15.20
N SER A 7 -12.01 -20.37 -14.75
CA SER A 7 -12.72 -19.41 -15.58
C SER A 7 -11.68 -18.47 -16.18
N THR A 8 -11.53 -18.47 -17.50
CA THR A 8 -10.73 -17.50 -18.25
C THR A 8 -11.53 -16.21 -18.46
N ASP A 9 -12.27 -15.79 -17.44
CA ASP A 9 -12.98 -14.52 -17.46
C ASP A 9 -11.96 -13.39 -17.38
N THR A 10 -11.76 -12.71 -18.50
CA THR A 10 -10.84 -11.58 -18.59
C THR A 10 -11.51 -10.38 -17.94
N ARG A 11 -10.99 -9.94 -16.78
CA ARG A 11 -11.50 -8.76 -16.09
C ARG A 11 -10.73 -7.51 -16.50
N THR A 12 -11.43 -6.50 -17.00
CA THR A 12 -10.84 -5.18 -17.25
C THR A 12 -10.79 -4.38 -15.95
N VAL A 13 -9.58 -3.93 -15.60
CA VAL A 13 -9.29 -3.04 -14.46
C VAL A 13 -8.88 -1.65 -14.96
N THR A 14 -9.06 -0.63 -14.12
CA THR A 14 -8.46 0.69 -14.34
C THR A 14 -7.02 0.67 -13.84
N HIS A 15 -6.06 1.07 -14.67
CA HIS A 15 -4.68 1.29 -14.24
C HIS A 15 -4.47 2.77 -13.91
N LEU A 16 -3.97 3.05 -12.70
CA LEU A 16 -3.67 4.40 -12.21
C LEU A 16 -2.16 4.52 -11.91
N PRO A 17 -1.35 4.98 -12.89
CA PRO A 17 0.07 5.21 -12.68
C PRO A 17 0.32 6.57 -12.04
N LEU A 18 0.81 6.57 -10.79
CA LEU A 18 1.06 7.81 -10.02
C LEU A 18 2.49 8.32 -10.13
N GLY A 19 3.44 7.52 -10.60
CA GLY A 19 4.85 7.85 -10.54
C GLY A 19 5.34 7.84 -9.08
N ARG A 20 6.10 8.86 -8.69
CA ARG A 20 6.62 9.01 -7.32
C ARG A 20 5.70 9.89 -6.48
N ALA A 21 5.34 9.44 -5.27
CA ALA A 21 4.45 10.17 -4.37
C ALA A 21 4.64 9.80 -2.89
N ASP A 22 4.29 10.72 -1.98
CA ASP A 22 4.33 10.46 -0.55
C ASP A 22 3.32 9.36 -0.15
N TYR A 23 3.65 8.62 0.91
CA TYR A 23 2.84 7.49 1.35
C TYR A 23 1.44 7.90 1.83
N ALA A 24 1.34 9.00 2.58
CA ALA A 24 0.10 9.39 3.25
C ALA A 24 -0.99 9.81 2.26
N SER A 25 -0.63 10.62 1.25
CA SER A 25 -1.57 11.03 0.20
C SER A 25 -2.11 9.84 -0.59
N VAL A 26 -1.23 8.89 -0.92
CA VAL A 26 -1.59 7.68 -1.66
C VAL A 26 -2.43 6.74 -0.79
N TYR A 27 -2.15 6.64 0.51
CA TYR A 27 -2.99 5.89 1.44
C TYR A 27 -4.40 6.48 1.54
N LEU A 28 -4.55 7.80 1.61
CA LEU A 28 -5.85 8.46 1.57
C LEU A 28 -6.59 8.20 0.25
N LEU A 29 -5.87 8.27 -0.88
CA LEU A 29 -6.43 7.92 -2.19
C LEU A 29 -6.89 6.46 -2.24
N GLN A 30 -6.11 5.52 -1.70
CA GLN A 30 -6.50 4.11 -1.61
C GLN A 30 -7.82 3.95 -0.85
N ARG A 31 -7.99 4.64 0.28
CA ARG A 31 -9.24 4.62 1.05
C ARG A 31 -10.43 5.17 0.26
N GLN A 32 -10.25 6.32 -0.41
CA GLN A 32 -11.29 6.91 -1.24
C GLN A 32 -11.71 5.99 -2.40
N LEU A 33 -10.73 5.41 -3.11
CA LEU A 33 -11.00 4.48 -4.20
C LEU A 33 -11.65 3.20 -3.70
N HIS A 34 -11.25 2.69 -2.54
CA HIS A 34 -11.88 1.56 -1.90
C HIS A 34 -13.37 1.83 -1.61
N ASP A 35 -13.69 2.97 -1.00
CA ASP A 35 -15.08 3.34 -0.68
C ASP A 35 -15.94 3.47 -1.95
N LEU A 36 -15.38 4.09 -3.01
CA LEU A 36 -16.04 4.16 -4.31
C LEU A 36 -16.23 2.78 -4.94
N ARG A 37 -15.26 1.88 -4.77
CA ARG A 37 -15.34 0.52 -5.32
C ARG A 37 -16.39 -0.32 -4.61
N VAL A 38 -16.43 -0.27 -3.28
CA VAL A 38 -17.45 -0.94 -2.46
C VAL A 38 -18.85 -0.43 -2.82
N ALA A 39 -18.99 0.86 -3.09
CA ALA A 39 -20.25 1.47 -3.55
C ALA A 39 -20.60 1.15 -5.02
N GLY A 40 -19.79 0.37 -5.75
CA GLY A 40 -20.01 0.04 -7.16
C GLY A 40 -19.84 1.21 -8.13
N LYS A 41 -19.23 2.32 -7.70
CA LYS A 41 -19.11 3.56 -8.50
C LYS A 41 -17.92 3.56 -9.45
N ILE A 42 -16.92 2.72 -9.20
CA ILE A 42 -15.73 2.56 -10.04
C ILE A 42 -15.45 1.07 -10.32
N ARG A 43 -14.63 0.80 -11.33
CA ARG A 43 -14.09 -0.55 -11.62
C ARG A 43 -12.98 -0.91 -10.63
N ASP A 44 -12.62 -2.19 -10.61
CA ASP A 44 -11.38 -2.63 -9.95
C ASP A 44 -10.22 -1.77 -10.47
N THR A 45 -9.39 -1.27 -9.55
CA THR A 45 -8.32 -0.31 -9.86
C THR A 45 -6.99 -0.85 -9.37
N VAL A 46 -5.98 -0.80 -10.23
CA VAL A 46 -4.59 -1.11 -9.90
C VAL A 46 -3.81 0.19 -9.86
N ILE A 47 -3.25 0.52 -8.70
CA ILE A 47 -2.38 1.68 -8.52
C ILE A 47 -0.95 1.20 -8.64
N THR A 48 -0.15 1.90 -9.44
CA THR A 48 1.31 1.71 -9.46
C THR A 48 1.98 3.00 -9.05
N VAL A 49 2.88 2.92 -8.08
CA VAL A 49 3.49 4.07 -7.42
C VAL A 49 4.86 3.67 -6.86
N GLU A 50 5.78 4.62 -6.85
CA GLU A 50 7.02 4.61 -6.08
C GLU A 50 6.88 5.60 -4.93
N HIS A 51 7.31 5.25 -3.72
CA HIS A 51 7.15 6.13 -2.56
C HIS A 51 8.44 6.87 -2.25
N ASP A 52 8.30 8.06 -1.67
CA ASP A 52 9.39 8.61 -0.86
C ASP A 52 9.74 7.66 0.30
N PRO A 53 11.01 7.64 0.77
CA PRO A 53 11.46 6.74 1.83
C PRO A 53 10.50 6.68 3.03
N VAL A 54 9.99 5.48 3.29
CA VAL A 54 8.99 5.24 4.32
C VAL A 54 9.08 3.82 4.88
N PHE A 55 8.96 3.69 6.20
CA PHE A 55 8.63 2.42 6.85
C PHE A 55 7.13 2.35 7.11
N THR A 56 6.53 1.20 6.82
CA THR A 56 5.17 0.89 7.23
C THR A 56 5.17 -0.29 8.18
N ILE A 57 4.40 -0.21 9.27
CA ILE A 57 4.25 -1.25 10.28
C ILE A 57 2.86 -1.86 10.12
N GLY A 58 2.79 -3.15 9.81
CA GLY A 58 1.53 -3.88 9.74
C GLY A 58 1.04 -4.33 11.12
N ARG A 59 -0.14 -4.97 11.15
CA ARG A 59 -0.81 -5.39 12.41
C ARG A 59 0.01 -6.31 13.31
N SER A 60 0.97 -7.05 12.75
CA SER A 60 1.83 -7.96 13.52
C SER A 60 3.18 -7.36 13.85
N GLY A 61 3.42 -6.11 13.44
CA GLY A 61 4.68 -5.42 13.67
C GLY A 61 4.66 -4.51 14.89
N SER A 62 5.84 -4.02 15.23
CA SER A 62 6.07 -3.11 16.35
C SER A 62 7.16 -2.13 15.97
N ALA A 63 7.06 -0.87 16.42
CA ALA A 63 8.12 0.12 16.24
C ALA A 63 9.48 -0.36 16.77
N ALA A 64 9.50 -1.27 17.74
CA ALA A 64 10.72 -1.89 18.26
C ALA A 64 11.48 -2.74 17.20
N ASN A 65 10.82 -3.15 16.12
CA ASN A 65 11.44 -3.88 15.01
C ASN A 65 12.20 -2.95 14.06
N ILE A 66 12.08 -1.62 14.23
CA ILE A 66 12.92 -0.66 13.52
C ILE A 66 14.26 -0.56 14.27
N LEU A 67 15.30 -1.13 13.67
CA LEU A 67 16.66 -1.12 14.24
C LEU A 67 17.36 0.24 14.08
N VAL A 68 16.83 1.10 13.21
CA VAL A 68 17.38 2.43 12.95
C VAL A 68 16.86 3.40 14.01
N PRO A 69 17.75 4.10 14.73
CA PRO A 69 17.36 5.12 15.70
C PRO A 69 16.46 6.22 15.08
N PRO A 70 15.46 6.73 15.81
CA PRO A 70 14.56 7.78 15.33
C PRO A 70 15.27 9.03 14.78
N GLU A 71 16.39 9.41 15.40
CA GLU A 71 17.19 10.56 14.97
C GLU A 71 17.82 10.39 13.58
N ILE A 72 18.13 9.14 13.19
CA ILE A 72 18.62 8.85 11.84
C ILE A 72 17.46 8.88 10.85
N LEU A 73 16.29 8.34 11.21
CA LEU A 73 15.10 8.41 10.37
C LEU A 73 14.71 9.85 10.07
N GLU A 74 14.70 10.71 11.09
CA GLU A 74 14.41 12.14 10.94
C GLU A 74 15.44 12.84 10.05
N LYS A 75 16.73 12.60 10.30
CA LYS A 75 17.82 13.18 9.50
C LYS A 75 17.76 12.78 8.03
N GLU A 76 17.41 11.54 7.74
CA GLU A 76 17.29 11.00 6.38
C GLU A 76 15.89 11.27 5.76
N GLY A 77 14.99 11.94 6.48
CA GLY A 77 13.64 12.26 6.00
C GLY A 77 12.75 11.05 5.80
N ILE A 78 13.02 9.93 6.50
CA ILE A 78 12.27 8.68 6.39
C ILE A 78 11.06 8.74 7.32
N THR A 79 9.88 8.60 6.76
CA THR A 79 8.63 8.59 7.54
C THR A 79 8.30 7.19 8.05
N VAL A 80 7.52 7.09 9.14
CA VAL A 80 7.06 5.82 9.70
C VAL A 80 5.55 5.88 9.90
N TYR A 81 4.81 4.90 9.37
CA TYR A 81 3.36 4.79 9.54
C TYR A 81 2.94 3.42 10.07
N GLU A 82 2.11 3.39 11.09
CA GLU A 82 1.35 2.19 11.49
C GLU A 82 0.09 2.09 10.64
N ILE A 83 -0.13 0.93 10.00
CA ILE A 83 -1.27 0.70 9.11
C ILE A 83 -1.87 -0.69 9.27
N GLU A 84 -3.11 -0.85 8.79
CA GLU A 84 -3.92 -2.04 9.03
C GLU A 84 -3.67 -3.21 8.04
N ARG A 85 -2.51 -3.24 7.36
CA ARG A 85 -2.14 -4.41 6.54
C ARG A 85 -1.68 -5.58 7.41
N GLY A 86 -1.75 -6.80 6.87
CA GLY A 86 -1.09 -7.95 7.49
C GLY A 86 0.45 -7.84 7.46
N GLY A 87 1.11 -8.63 8.29
CA GLY A 87 2.57 -8.70 8.36
C GLY A 87 3.20 -7.72 9.35
N ASP A 88 4.53 -7.73 9.37
CA ASP A 88 5.40 -6.93 10.24
C ASP A 88 5.77 -5.60 9.54
N ILE A 89 7.03 -5.16 9.61
CA ILE A 89 7.55 -3.94 8.99
C ILE A 89 7.99 -4.18 7.53
N THR A 90 7.80 -3.17 6.68
CA THR A 90 8.48 -3.09 5.38
C THR A 90 8.94 -1.65 5.10
N TYR A 91 9.98 -1.52 4.29
CA TYR A 91 10.44 -0.26 3.71
C TYR A 91 9.89 -0.09 2.29
N HIS A 92 9.62 1.15 1.90
CA HIS A 92 9.39 1.57 0.52
C HIS A 92 10.21 2.82 0.23
N GLY A 93 10.80 2.91 -0.96
CA GLY A 93 11.59 4.04 -1.41
C GLY A 93 12.01 3.85 -2.87
N PRO A 94 12.60 4.88 -3.51
CA PRO A 94 13.25 4.76 -4.82
C PRO A 94 14.48 3.84 -4.79
#